data_AF-Q5DEY7-F1
#
_entry.id   AF-Q5DEY7-F1
#
_cell.length_a   1.000
_cell.length_b   1.000
_cell.length_c   1.000
_cell.angle_alpha   90.00
_cell.angle_beta   90.00
_cell.angle_gamma   90.00
#
_symmetry.space_group_name_H-M   'P 1'
#
loop_
_entity.id
_entity.type
_entity.pdbx_description
1 polymer ?
#
loop_
_entity_poly.entity_id
_entity_poly.type
_entity_poly.pdbx_seq_one_letter_code
_entity_poly.pdbx_strand_id
1 'polypeptide(L)'
;MAKAKAKTNPYMSRLIFHPYFKNISYDQLAAMEPELEPGAIIIRPSRKGTDHLTVSWKIDDGIMQHIDVSEKEKSNNFSLGKLLIIGDEEFEDLDEIVARHVQPMVSLVRDVMTYKYYRDSSGGDRAHLNALLQHEKSFNPDRIPYFLSSTKERPGYFILAYLPNKNPHFELFSVRPEGFKFRQLIFPTLDRMITWFKEHYNDAVNYYRG
;
A
#
# COMPACT_ATOMS: atom_id res chain seq x y z
N MET A 1 -38.68 22.94 -4.50
CA MET A 1 -38.14 22.53 -3.19
C MET A 1 -37.29 21.29 -3.38
N ALA A 2 -35.97 21.40 -3.17
CA ALA A 2 -35.04 20.30 -3.38
C ALA A 2 -35.26 19.23 -2.30
N LYS A 3 -35.47 17.98 -2.72
CA LYS A 3 -35.52 16.82 -1.82
C LYS A 3 -34.16 16.67 -1.15
N ALA A 4 -34.10 16.85 0.17
CA ALA A 4 -32.96 16.46 0.98
C ALA A 4 -32.68 14.97 0.73
N LYS A 5 -31.53 14.65 0.14
CA LYS A 5 -31.05 13.27 0.07
C LYS A 5 -30.87 12.79 1.50
N ALA A 6 -31.68 11.82 1.92
CA ALA A 6 -31.49 11.11 3.17
C ALA A 6 -30.03 10.60 3.20
N LYS A 7 -29.27 11.04 4.21
CA LYS A 7 -27.95 10.48 4.50
C LYS A 7 -28.19 9.02 4.89
N THR A 8 -28.11 8.11 3.94
CA THR A 8 -27.98 6.70 4.24
C THR A 8 -26.73 6.57 5.09
N ASN A 9 -26.89 6.17 6.35
CA ASN A 9 -25.76 5.72 7.15
C ASN A 9 -25.86 4.18 7.21
N PRO A 10 -25.29 3.45 6.24
CA PRO A 10 -25.46 2.00 6.17
C PRO A 10 -24.36 1.25 6.95
N TYR A 11 -23.76 1.85 7.98
CA TYR A 11 -22.82 1.16 8.89
C TYR A 11 -23.31 1.28 10.33
N MET A 12 -23.34 0.15 11.02
CA MET A 12 -23.62 0.11 12.46
C MET A 12 -22.45 0.76 13.20
N SER A 13 -22.73 1.83 13.95
CA SER A 13 -21.74 2.48 14.81
C SER A 13 -21.22 1.47 15.84
N ARG A 14 -19.90 1.35 15.96
CA ARG A 14 -19.24 0.40 16.87
C ARG A 14 -18.79 1.11 18.14
N LEU A 15 -18.78 0.38 19.26
CA LEU A 15 -18.28 0.83 20.56
C LEU A 15 -16.86 0.28 20.77
N ILE A 16 -15.93 0.74 19.93
CA ILE A 16 -14.52 0.34 19.96
C ILE A 16 -13.69 1.54 20.40
N PHE A 17 -12.92 1.38 21.47
CA PHE A 17 -12.07 2.42 22.04
C PHE A 17 -10.62 2.17 21.63
N HIS A 18 -10.17 2.84 20.57
CA HIS A 18 -8.81 2.71 20.06
C HIS A 18 -8.41 3.99 19.30
N PRO A 19 -7.17 4.50 19.45
CA PRO A 19 -6.77 5.80 18.89
C PRO A 19 -6.92 5.89 17.37
N TYR A 20 -6.72 4.78 16.66
CA TYR A 20 -6.87 4.73 15.21
C TYR A 20 -8.31 4.42 14.75
N PHE A 21 -9.23 4.08 15.65
CA PHE A 21 -10.59 3.69 15.28
C PHE A 21 -11.52 4.90 15.10
N LYS A 22 -12.25 4.95 13.98
CA LYS A 22 -13.24 5.97 13.67
C LYS A 22 -14.49 5.34 13.05
N ASN A 23 -15.67 5.71 13.56
CA ASN A 23 -16.96 5.38 12.95
C ASN A 23 -17.23 6.29 11.73
N ILE A 24 -16.50 6.08 10.64
CA ILE A 24 -16.62 6.83 9.40
C ILE A 24 -16.79 5.91 8.19
N SER A 25 -17.45 6.42 7.15
CA SER A 25 -17.56 5.76 5.87
C SER A 25 -16.28 5.89 5.03
N TYR A 26 -16.20 5.13 3.95
CA TYR A 26 -15.15 5.31 2.95
C TYR A 26 -15.15 6.73 2.36
N ASP A 27 -16.32 7.30 2.08
CA ASP A 27 -16.41 8.63 1.44
C ASP A 27 -15.94 9.74 2.40
N GLN A 28 -16.19 9.57 3.70
CA GLN A 28 -15.65 10.45 4.73
C GLN A 28 -14.13 10.31 4.85
N LEU A 29 -13.61 9.07 4.82
CA LEU A 29 -12.17 8.83 4.81
C LEU A 29 -11.52 9.48 3.58
N ALA A 30 -12.08 9.30 2.39
CA ALA A 30 -11.57 9.87 1.14
C ALA A 30 -11.58 11.40 1.16
N ALA A 31 -12.57 12.03 1.81
CA ALA A 31 -12.59 13.48 1.98
C ALA A 31 -11.52 14.00 2.96
N MET A 32 -11.10 13.18 3.92
CA MET A 32 -10.05 13.52 4.89
C MET A 32 -8.64 13.21 4.39
N GLU A 33 -8.51 12.28 3.43
CA GLU A 33 -7.24 11.76 2.93
C GLU A 33 -6.22 12.83 2.50
N PRO A 34 -6.61 13.94 1.83
CA PRO A 34 -5.66 14.98 1.44
C PRO A 34 -4.96 15.68 2.62
N GLU A 35 -5.60 15.70 3.79
CA GLU A 35 -5.06 16.30 5.02
C GLU A 35 -4.25 15.29 5.85
N LEU A 36 -4.26 14.01 5.48
CA LEU A 36 -3.50 12.97 6.17
C LEU A 36 -2.06 12.94 5.66
N GLU A 37 -1.14 12.71 6.58
CA GLU A 37 0.26 12.44 6.26
C GLU A 37 0.47 10.99 5.78
N PRO A 38 1.46 10.73 4.90
CA PRO A 38 1.91 9.37 4.61
C PRO A 38 2.22 8.58 5.89
N GLY A 39 1.70 7.36 5.96
CA GLY A 39 1.75 6.49 7.14
C GLY A 39 0.59 6.67 8.12
N ALA A 40 -0.31 7.64 7.93
CA ALA A 40 -1.50 7.78 8.78
C ALA A 40 -2.39 6.54 8.70
N ILE A 41 -2.86 6.05 9.86
CA ILE A 41 -3.68 4.85 10.00
C ILE A 41 -5.08 5.23 10.47
N ILE A 42 -6.10 4.66 9.82
CA ILE A 42 -7.50 4.78 10.20
C ILE A 42 -8.17 3.40 10.12
N ILE A 43 -8.65 2.92 11.25
CA ILE A 43 -9.47 1.71 11.37
C ILE A 43 -10.94 2.14 11.37
N ARG A 44 -11.76 1.51 10.55
CA ARG A 44 -13.18 1.84 10.42
C ARG A 44 -14.05 0.59 10.25
N PRO A 45 -15.36 0.67 10.52
CA PRO A 45 -16.29 -0.39 10.14
C PRO A 45 -16.20 -0.74 8.65
N SER A 46 -16.34 -2.03 8.33
CA SER A 46 -16.30 -2.50 6.95
C SER A 46 -17.67 -2.48 6.29
N ARG A 47 -17.66 -2.30 4.96
CA ARG A 47 -18.83 -2.48 4.09
C ARG A 47 -19.25 -3.94 3.94
N LYS A 48 -18.35 -4.88 4.26
CA LYS A 48 -18.58 -6.32 4.09
C LYS A 48 -19.52 -6.90 5.14
N GLY A 49 -19.68 -6.25 6.28
CA GLY A 49 -20.57 -6.70 7.33
C GLY A 49 -20.10 -6.28 8.72
N THR A 50 -20.88 -6.64 9.73
CA THR A 50 -20.53 -6.37 11.13
C THR A 50 -19.33 -7.17 11.59
N ASP A 51 -18.96 -8.25 10.93
CA ASP A 51 -17.84 -9.11 11.34
C ASP A 51 -16.56 -8.77 10.58
N HIS A 52 -16.49 -7.54 10.08
CA HIS A 52 -15.34 -7.02 9.37
C HIS A 52 -15.03 -5.58 9.79
N LEU A 53 -13.74 -5.29 9.90
CA LEU A 53 -13.19 -3.95 9.94
C LEU A 53 -12.37 -3.70 8.68
N THR A 54 -12.10 -2.42 8.40
CA THR A 54 -11.13 -2.04 7.39
C THR A 54 -10.05 -1.19 8.04
N VAL A 55 -8.80 -1.65 7.94
CA VAL A 55 -7.62 -0.87 8.30
C VAL A 55 -7.16 -0.16 7.04
N SER A 56 -7.30 1.16 7.03
CA SER A 56 -6.88 2.02 5.92
C SER A 56 -5.63 2.77 6.33
N TRP A 57 -4.62 2.82 5.48
CA TRP A 57 -3.44 3.63 5.73
C TRP A 57 -2.97 4.33 4.46
N LYS A 58 -2.42 5.54 4.62
CA LYS A 58 -1.96 6.37 3.51
C LYS A 58 -0.54 5.99 3.12
N ILE A 59 -0.33 5.66 1.85
CA ILE A 59 0.98 5.35 1.29
C ILE A 59 1.62 6.63 0.74
N ASP A 60 0.85 7.35 -0.06
CA ASP A 60 1.27 8.57 -0.78
C ASP A 60 0.00 9.39 -1.11
N ASP A 61 0.17 10.56 -1.72
CA ASP A 61 -0.95 11.44 -2.09
C ASP A 61 -1.95 10.76 -3.03
N GLY A 62 -3.20 10.64 -2.57
CA GLY A 62 -4.25 9.94 -3.29
C GLY A 62 -4.02 8.43 -3.44
N ILE A 63 -3.12 7.84 -2.64
CA ILE A 63 -2.86 6.39 -2.60
C ILE A 63 -3.05 5.90 -1.16
N MET A 64 -4.20 5.27 -0.93
CA MET A 64 -4.48 4.55 0.31
C MET A 64 -4.59 3.05 0.06
N GLN A 65 -4.03 2.26 0.97
CA GLN A 65 -4.30 0.83 1.02
C GLN A 65 -5.40 0.55 2.05
N HIS A 66 -6.29 -0.37 1.70
CA HIS A 66 -7.40 -0.81 2.56
C HIS A 66 -7.27 -2.31 2.79
N ILE A 67 -7.00 -2.68 4.03
CA ILE A 67 -6.83 -4.05 4.48
C ILE A 67 -8.12 -4.48 5.17
N ASP A 68 -8.67 -5.60 4.72
CA ASP A 68 -9.84 -6.20 5.35
C ASP A 68 -9.41 -7.03 6.55
N VAL A 69 -10.09 -6.84 7.66
CA VAL A 69 -9.87 -7.60 8.91
C VAL A 69 -11.16 -8.33 9.22
N SER A 70 -11.12 -9.65 9.27
CA SER A 70 -12.26 -10.45 9.72
C SER A 70 -12.24 -10.58 11.24
N GLU A 71 -13.40 -10.44 11.87
CA GLU A 71 -13.58 -10.57 13.31
C GLU A 71 -14.30 -11.88 13.64
N LYS A 72 -13.82 -12.61 14.65
CA LYS A 72 -14.47 -13.80 15.20
C LYS A 72 -14.70 -13.66 16.71
N GLU A 73 -15.49 -14.59 17.26
CA GLU A 73 -15.76 -14.68 18.71
C GLU A 73 -16.36 -13.41 19.32
N LYS A 74 -17.35 -12.85 18.64
CA LYS A 74 -18.02 -11.61 19.06
C LYS A 74 -19.12 -11.87 20.08
N SER A 75 -19.16 -11.05 21.13
CA SER A 75 -20.26 -11.03 22.09
C SER A 75 -21.51 -10.34 21.53
N ASN A 76 -21.34 -9.33 20.67
CA ASN A 76 -22.39 -8.62 19.96
C ASN A 76 -21.81 -7.86 18.75
N ASN A 77 -22.69 -7.29 17.92
CA ASN A 77 -22.27 -6.61 16.68
C ASN A 77 -21.58 -5.25 16.91
N PHE A 78 -21.70 -4.66 18.10
CA PHE A 78 -21.14 -3.34 18.42
C PHE A 78 -19.70 -3.41 18.94
N SER A 79 -19.35 -4.51 19.61
CA SER A 79 -18.05 -4.72 20.26
C SER A 79 -17.04 -5.34 19.30
N LEU A 80 -15.75 -5.19 19.58
CA LEU A 80 -14.68 -5.87 18.84
C LEU A 80 -14.72 -7.38 19.10
N GLY A 81 -14.44 -8.20 18.08
CA GLY A 81 -14.19 -9.63 18.26
C GLY A 81 -12.91 -9.91 19.04
N LYS A 82 -12.81 -11.10 19.65
CA LYS A 82 -11.59 -11.51 20.39
C LYS A 82 -10.48 -12.03 19.49
N LEU A 83 -10.83 -12.42 18.27
CA LEU A 83 -9.90 -12.94 17.28
C LEU A 83 -10.07 -12.13 16.00
N LEU A 84 -8.98 -11.54 15.53
CA LEU A 84 -8.91 -10.73 14.32
C LEU A 84 -8.03 -11.42 13.29
N ILE A 85 -8.44 -11.43 12.02
CA ILE A 85 -7.77 -12.20 10.98
C ILE A 85 -7.50 -11.34 9.76
N ILE A 86 -6.25 -11.34 9.29
CA ILE A 86 -5.82 -10.72 8.02
C ILE A 86 -5.16 -11.80 7.16
N GLY A 87 -5.82 -12.18 6.07
CA GLY A 87 -5.35 -13.32 5.27
C GLY A 87 -5.36 -14.60 6.11
N ASP A 88 -4.17 -15.18 6.32
CA ASP A 88 -3.96 -16.38 7.13
C ASP A 88 -3.35 -16.08 8.51
N GLU A 89 -3.19 -14.79 8.86
CA GLU A 89 -2.61 -14.37 10.14
C GLU A 89 -3.70 -14.00 11.14
N GLU A 90 -3.53 -14.48 12.38
CA GLU A 90 -4.39 -14.19 13.52
C GLU A 90 -3.77 -13.11 14.41
N PHE A 91 -4.61 -12.26 15.02
CA PHE A 91 -4.26 -11.18 15.92
C PHE A 91 -5.25 -11.11 17.08
N GLU A 92 -4.78 -10.74 18.26
CA GLU A 92 -5.58 -10.68 19.49
C GLU A 92 -6.31 -9.33 19.63
N ASP A 93 -5.70 -8.24 19.16
CA ASP A 93 -6.27 -6.90 19.24
C ASP A 93 -5.82 -5.98 18.08
N LEU A 94 -6.34 -4.74 18.09
CA LEU A 94 -6.04 -3.74 17.06
C LEU A 94 -4.62 -3.14 17.21
N ASP A 95 -4.07 -3.11 18.42
CA ASP A 95 -2.71 -2.61 18.66
C ASP A 95 -1.69 -3.59 18.06
N GLU A 96 -1.93 -4.90 18.19
CA GLU A 96 -1.11 -5.95 17.57
C GLU A 96 -1.15 -5.86 16.04
N ILE A 97 -2.34 -5.67 15.42
CA ILE A 97 -2.44 -5.45 13.97
C ILE A 97 -1.59 -4.25 13.55
N VAL A 98 -1.69 -3.13 14.28
CA VAL A 98 -0.93 -1.93 13.96
C VAL A 98 0.57 -2.21 14.09
N ALA A 99 1.01 -2.81 15.20
CA ALA A 99 2.41 -3.03 15.51
C ALA A 99 3.08 -4.09 14.61
N ARG A 100 2.41 -5.21 14.34
CA ARG A 100 2.99 -6.36 13.63
C ARG A 100 2.73 -6.35 12.13
N HIS A 101 1.67 -5.67 11.67
CA HIS A 101 1.30 -5.66 10.26
C HIS A 101 1.51 -4.28 9.61
N VAL A 102 0.88 -3.22 10.14
CA VAL A 102 0.82 -1.91 9.44
C VAL A 102 2.10 -1.09 9.61
N GLN A 103 2.61 -0.94 10.85
CA GLN A 103 3.80 -0.12 11.13
C GLN A 103 5.07 -0.57 10.40
N PRO A 104 5.35 -1.89 10.26
CA PRO A 104 6.46 -2.36 9.44
C PRO A 104 6.31 -1.90 7.98
N MET A 105 5.10 -2.03 7.40
CA MET A 105 4.85 -1.58 6.03
C MET A 105 4.97 -0.06 5.86
N VAL A 106 4.51 0.73 6.84
CA VAL A 106 4.69 2.20 6.85
C VAL A 106 6.18 2.56 6.80
N SER A 107 6.99 1.87 7.59
CA SER A 107 8.45 2.10 7.62
C SER A 107 9.10 1.76 6.28
N LEU A 108 8.76 0.60 5.70
CA LEU A 108 9.26 0.16 4.39
C LEU A 108 8.83 1.09 3.25
N VAL A 109 7.61 1.62 3.28
CA VAL A 109 7.18 2.65 2.31
C VAL A 109 8.03 3.90 2.44
N ARG A 110 8.31 4.34 3.67
CA ARG A 110 9.15 5.52 3.90
C ARG A 110 10.56 5.35 3.33
N ASP A 111 11.13 4.14 3.44
CA ASP A 111 12.43 3.81 2.83
C ASP A 111 12.39 3.98 1.30
N VAL A 112 11.29 3.55 0.65
CA VAL A 112 11.11 3.72 -0.79
C VAL A 112 10.96 5.20 -1.17
N MET A 113 10.10 5.93 -0.46
CA MET A 113 9.78 7.33 -0.77
C MET A 113 10.98 8.26 -0.57
N THR A 114 11.86 7.94 0.37
CA THR A 114 13.07 8.73 0.67
C THR A 114 14.30 8.25 -0.11
N TYR A 115 14.18 7.18 -0.90
CA TYR A 115 15.27 6.66 -1.70
C TYR A 115 15.68 7.65 -2.80
N LYS A 116 16.99 7.79 -3.04
CA LYS A 116 17.54 8.79 -3.99
C LYS A 116 17.02 8.68 -5.44
N TYR A 117 16.58 7.49 -5.85
CA TYR A 117 15.98 7.24 -7.16
C TYR A 117 14.46 7.08 -7.11
N TYR A 118 13.82 7.48 -6.02
CA TYR A 118 12.38 7.69 -6.01
C TYR A 118 12.02 8.89 -6.90
N ARG A 119 10.97 8.75 -7.69
CA ARG A 119 10.39 9.81 -8.50
C ARG A 119 8.89 9.76 -8.33
N ASP A 120 8.30 10.87 -7.93
CA ASP A 120 6.85 11.03 -8.02
C ASP A 120 6.46 11.11 -9.50
N SER A 121 5.81 10.06 -9.98
CA SER A 121 5.27 10.01 -11.34
C SER A 121 3.75 10.17 -11.36
N SER A 122 3.20 10.99 -10.46
CA SER A 122 1.77 11.30 -10.36
C SER A 122 0.90 10.05 -10.22
N GLY A 123 1.34 9.10 -9.39
CA GLY A 123 0.66 7.83 -9.18
C GLY A 123 1.02 6.74 -10.18
N GLY A 124 2.25 6.74 -10.70
CA GLY A 124 2.79 5.64 -11.48
C GLY A 124 2.69 5.80 -13.01
N ASP A 125 2.59 7.03 -13.53
CA ASP A 125 2.58 7.27 -14.97
C ASP A 125 3.87 6.75 -15.65
N ARG A 126 3.71 5.66 -16.41
CA ARG A 126 4.79 5.01 -17.15
C ARG A 126 5.36 5.87 -18.26
N ALA A 127 4.56 6.75 -18.88
CA ALA A 127 5.06 7.64 -19.93
C ALA A 127 6.03 8.68 -19.35
N HIS A 128 5.68 9.27 -18.22
CA HIS A 128 6.56 10.16 -17.46
C HIS A 128 7.83 9.43 -17.01
N LEU A 129 7.72 8.25 -16.40
CA LEU A 129 8.89 7.45 -15.99
C LEU A 129 9.79 7.08 -17.19
N ASN A 130 9.20 6.72 -18.33
CA ASN A 130 9.96 6.45 -19.56
C ASN A 130 10.74 7.69 -20.01
N ALA A 131 10.12 8.87 -20.04
CA ALA A 131 10.79 10.10 -20.42
C ALA A 131 12.01 10.39 -19.52
N LEU A 132 11.88 10.18 -18.20
CA LEU A 132 12.99 10.32 -17.26
C LEU A 132 14.11 9.32 -17.52
N LEU A 133 13.77 8.05 -17.80
CA LEU A 133 14.75 7.01 -18.11
C LEU A 133 15.54 7.34 -19.38
N GLN A 134 14.85 7.76 -20.45
CA GLN A 134 15.48 8.13 -21.72
C GLN A 134 16.39 9.36 -21.54
N HIS A 135 15.94 10.34 -20.77
CA HIS A 135 16.75 11.51 -20.42
C HIS A 135 18.05 11.09 -19.73
N GLU A 136 17.99 10.31 -18.64
CA GLU A 136 19.20 9.83 -17.94
C GLU A 136 20.12 8.99 -18.83
N LYS A 137 19.54 8.11 -19.66
CA LYS A 137 20.30 7.26 -20.60
C LYS A 137 21.05 8.10 -21.65
N SER A 138 20.52 9.26 -22.04
CA SER A 138 21.18 10.16 -23.00
C SER A 138 22.48 10.77 -22.46
N PHE A 139 22.56 11.02 -21.14
CA PHE A 139 23.77 11.55 -20.50
C PHE A 139 24.80 10.47 -20.19
N ASN A 140 24.37 9.24 -19.95
CA ASN A 140 25.26 8.13 -19.64
C ASN A 140 24.79 6.83 -20.32
N PRO A 141 25.09 6.64 -21.62
CA PRO A 141 24.58 5.52 -22.42
C PRO A 141 24.98 4.13 -21.89
N ASP A 142 26.12 4.02 -21.21
CA ASP A 142 26.62 2.75 -20.67
C ASP A 142 25.93 2.36 -19.36
N ARG A 143 25.34 3.33 -18.65
CA ARG A 143 24.62 3.09 -17.40
C ARG A 143 23.20 2.61 -17.66
N ILE A 144 22.69 1.73 -16.79
CA ILE A 144 21.27 1.36 -16.73
C ILE A 144 20.58 2.29 -15.71
N PRO A 145 19.85 3.33 -16.14
CA PRO A 145 19.06 4.14 -15.22
C PRO A 145 17.86 3.32 -14.73
N TYR A 146 17.45 3.61 -13.49
CA TYR A 146 16.25 3.06 -12.89
C TYR A 146 15.65 4.04 -11.89
N PHE A 147 14.33 3.94 -11.70
CA PHE A 147 13.56 4.75 -10.76
C PHE A 147 12.53 3.89 -10.03
N LEU A 148 12.20 4.32 -8.81
CA LEU A 148 11.08 3.80 -8.03
C LEU A 148 9.95 4.84 -8.04
N SER A 149 8.71 4.39 -8.09
CA SER A 149 7.54 5.27 -7.94
C SER A 149 6.39 4.54 -7.26
N SER A 150 5.60 5.27 -6.47
CA SER A 150 4.28 4.82 -6.02
C SER A 150 3.34 4.66 -7.22
N THR A 151 2.30 3.81 -7.08
CA THR A 151 1.28 3.63 -8.12
C THR A 151 -0.14 3.63 -7.55
N LYS A 152 -1.01 4.43 -8.17
CA LYS A 152 -2.45 4.52 -7.82
C LYS A 152 -3.21 3.27 -8.22
N GLU A 153 -2.75 2.56 -9.26
CA GLU A 153 -3.43 1.38 -9.81
C GLU A 153 -3.48 0.23 -8.80
N ARG A 154 -2.45 0.10 -7.95
CA ARG A 154 -2.33 -1.01 -7.01
C ARG A 154 -1.68 -0.57 -5.69
N PRO A 155 -2.46 -0.02 -4.74
CA PRO A 155 -1.93 0.38 -3.43
C PRO A 155 -1.20 -0.76 -2.71
N GLY A 156 -0.01 -0.45 -2.19
CA GLY A 156 0.92 -1.40 -1.59
C GLY A 156 1.93 -1.99 -2.58
N TYR A 157 1.81 -1.66 -3.87
CA TYR A 157 2.81 -1.94 -4.89
C TYR A 157 3.50 -0.65 -5.33
N PHE A 158 4.70 -0.81 -5.85
CA PHE A 158 5.54 0.24 -6.41
C PHE A 158 6.09 -0.21 -7.75
N ILE A 159 6.36 0.75 -8.63
CA ILE A 159 6.96 0.53 -9.92
C ILE A 159 8.47 0.63 -9.78
N LEU A 160 9.18 -0.39 -10.25
CA LEU A 160 10.60 -0.34 -10.58
C LEU A 160 10.71 -0.17 -12.10
N ALA A 161 11.01 1.04 -12.53
CA ALA A 161 11.19 1.38 -13.94
C ALA A 161 12.68 1.40 -14.27
N TYR A 162 13.13 0.76 -15.35
CA TYR A 162 14.54 0.73 -15.74
C TYR A 162 14.74 0.60 -17.24
N LEU A 163 15.89 1.04 -17.74
CA LEU A 163 16.20 1.09 -19.18
C LEU A 163 17.59 0.50 -19.46
N PRO A 164 17.69 -0.83 -19.64
CA PRO A 164 18.98 -1.47 -19.90
C PRO A 164 19.49 -1.10 -21.30
N ASN A 165 18.61 -1.21 -22.29
CA ASN A 165 18.87 -0.98 -23.71
C ASN A 165 18.00 0.18 -24.22
N LYS A 166 17.27 -0.02 -25.34
CA LYS A 166 16.35 0.99 -25.92
C LYS A 166 14.94 0.93 -25.35
N ASN A 167 14.51 -0.25 -24.91
CA ASN A 167 13.14 -0.49 -24.44
C ASN A 167 13.08 -0.34 -22.91
N PRO A 168 12.17 0.49 -22.38
CA PRO A 168 11.97 0.60 -20.94
C PRO A 168 11.25 -0.64 -20.41
N HIS A 169 11.61 -1.03 -19.19
CA HIS A 169 10.96 -2.09 -18.43
C HIS A 169 10.28 -1.48 -17.21
N PHE A 170 9.09 -2.01 -16.88
CA PHE A 170 8.31 -1.63 -15.72
C PHE A 170 7.90 -2.89 -14.98
N GLU A 171 8.48 -3.10 -13.82
CA GLU A 171 8.11 -4.22 -12.95
C GLU A 171 7.49 -3.70 -11.66
N LEU A 172 6.70 -4.55 -11.02
CA LEU A 172 6.09 -4.24 -9.74
C LEU A 172 6.79 -5.01 -8.63
N PHE A 173 7.02 -4.34 -7.52
CA PHE A 173 7.31 -4.97 -6.23
C PHE A 173 6.24 -4.53 -5.22
N SER A 174 5.98 -5.36 -4.21
CA SER A 174 5.01 -5.03 -3.15
C SER A 174 5.67 -4.93 -1.80
N VAL A 175 5.14 -4.07 -0.95
CA VAL A 175 5.48 -4.01 0.47
C VAL A 175 4.66 -5.05 1.23
N ARG A 176 5.32 -5.80 2.09
CA ARG A 176 4.75 -6.78 3.03
C ARG A 176 5.33 -6.50 4.42
N PRO A 177 4.70 -6.95 5.52
CA PRO A 177 5.24 -6.76 6.86
C PRO A 177 6.69 -7.26 7.00
N GLU A 178 7.06 -8.32 6.26
CA GLU A 178 8.39 -8.94 6.31
C GLU A 178 9.43 -8.27 5.39
N GLY A 179 9.00 -7.36 4.50
CA GLY A 179 9.90 -6.68 3.57
C GLY A 179 9.31 -6.42 2.17
N PHE A 180 10.19 -6.27 1.20
CA PHE A 180 9.85 -6.03 -0.20
C PHE A 180 9.76 -7.35 -0.96
N LYS A 181 8.57 -7.68 -1.48
CA LYS A 181 8.38 -8.82 -2.38
C LYS A 181 8.62 -8.40 -3.83
N PHE A 182 9.65 -8.94 -4.46
CA PHE A 182 10.00 -8.72 -5.87
C PHE A 182 10.37 -10.04 -6.54
N ARG A 183 9.76 -10.32 -7.71
CA ARG A 183 9.92 -11.60 -8.46
C ARG A 183 9.84 -12.86 -7.55
N GLN A 184 8.83 -12.91 -6.68
CA GLN A 184 8.58 -13.97 -5.68
C GLN A 184 9.58 -14.09 -4.53
N LEU A 185 10.65 -13.31 -4.52
CA LEU A 185 11.58 -13.23 -3.39
C LEU A 185 11.15 -12.13 -2.43
N ILE A 186 11.41 -12.33 -1.13
CA ILE A 186 11.21 -11.30 -0.09
C ILE A 186 12.57 -10.79 0.36
N PHE A 187 12.73 -9.47 0.30
CA PHE A 187 13.94 -8.78 0.72
C PHE A 187 13.65 -7.94 1.97
N PRO A 188 14.39 -8.11 3.08
CA PRO A 188 14.10 -7.41 4.32
C PRO A 188 14.44 -5.92 4.28
N THR A 189 15.24 -5.48 3.30
CA THR A 189 15.61 -4.08 3.11
C THR A 189 15.59 -3.70 1.63
N LEU A 190 15.39 -2.40 1.36
CA LEU A 190 15.35 -1.87 0.01
C LEU A 190 16.70 -2.06 -0.69
N ASP A 191 17.81 -1.81 0.02
CA ASP A 191 19.16 -1.97 -0.52
C ASP A 191 19.45 -3.40 -0.99
N ARG A 192 18.96 -4.42 -0.26
CA ARG A 192 19.11 -5.82 -0.68
C ARG A 192 18.31 -6.11 -1.94
N MET A 193 17.06 -5.64 -2.01
CA MET A 193 16.24 -5.77 -3.22
C MET A 193 16.92 -5.10 -4.42
N ILE A 194 17.43 -3.89 -4.26
CA ILE A 194 18.09 -3.12 -5.34
C ILE A 194 19.41 -3.78 -5.76
N THR A 195 20.20 -4.29 -4.82
CA THR A 195 21.44 -5.02 -5.12
C THR A 195 21.14 -6.26 -5.95
N TRP A 196 20.18 -7.07 -5.50
CA TRP A 196 19.74 -8.25 -6.23
C TRP A 196 19.19 -7.89 -7.63
N PHE A 197 18.35 -6.85 -7.73
CA PHE A 197 17.83 -6.36 -9.01
C PHE A 197 18.96 -6.00 -9.99
N LYS A 198 20.01 -5.30 -9.55
CA LYS A 198 21.13 -4.91 -10.42
C LYS A 198 21.88 -6.10 -11.00
N GLU A 199 21.93 -7.21 -10.27
CA GLU A 199 22.57 -8.45 -10.71
C GLU A 199 21.66 -9.27 -11.64
N HIS A 200 20.33 -9.20 -11.45
CA HIS A 200 19.35 -10.10 -12.08
C HIS A 200 18.36 -9.38 -13.04
N TYR A 201 18.63 -8.12 -13.43
CA TYR A 201 17.70 -7.33 -14.23
C TYR A 201 17.36 -7.99 -15.59
N ASN A 202 18.31 -8.75 -16.15
CA ASN A 202 18.18 -9.42 -17.45
C ASN A 202 17.71 -10.88 -17.34
N ASP A 203 17.46 -11.38 -16.13
CA ASP A 203 16.98 -12.74 -15.95
C ASP A 203 15.58 -12.90 -16.54
N ALA A 204 15.32 -14.06 -17.14
CA ALA A 204 14.01 -14.39 -17.67
C ALA A 204 12.97 -14.37 -16.54
N VAL A 205 12.01 -13.46 -16.62
CA VAL A 205 10.91 -13.38 -15.66
C VAL A 205 9.87 -14.45 -16.02
N ASN A 206 9.93 -15.60 -15.36
CA ASN A 206 8.87 -16.59 -15.45
C ASN A 206 7.66 -16.09 -14.65
N TYR A 207 6.72 -15.41 -15.34
CA TYR A 207 5.40 -15.13 -14.79
C TYR A 207 4.61 -16.43 -14.65
N TYR A 208 4.82 -17.16 -13.57
CA TYR A 208 3.79 -18.11 -13.12
C TYR A 208 2.65 -17.28 -12.55
N ARG A 209 1.51 -17.29 -13.27
CA ARG A 209 0.24 -16.73 -12.81
C ARG A 209 -0.19 -17.48 -11.55
N GLY A 210 -0.01 -16.82 -10.40
CA GLY A 210 -0.65 -17.19 -9.13
C GLY A 210 -1.64 -16.11 -8.76
#